data_AF-A0A3N7F0P9-F1
#
_entry.id   AF-A0A3N7F0P9-F1
#
_cell.length_a   1.000
_cell.length_b   1.000
_cell.length_c   1.000
_cell.angle_alpha   90.00
_cell.angle_beta   90.00
_cell.angle_gamma   90.00
#
_symmetry.space_group_name_H-M   'P 1'
#
loop_
_entity.id
_entity.type
_entity.pdbx_description
1 polymer ?
#
loop_
_entity_poly.entity_id
_entity_poly.type
_entity_poly.pdbx_seq_one_letter_code
_entity_poly.pdbx_strand_id
1 'polypeptide(L)'
;MKTTRYFALILAAAICLFSSFKPDVAKSAVKHLPPIVITKNFTADNSVPGVATTQYNAGQLYGAVTTTIQGVGTVTLTNVSHSGGTINVDKFEGYISDGTYDYHIYVTITGNTTSGWQIYSATAEAVI
;
A
#
# COMPACT_ATOMS: atom_id res chain seq x y z
N MET A 1 72.12 -4.42 -33.11
CA MET A 1 71.21 -4.77 -32.00
C MET A 1 69.87 -4.08 -32.23
N LYS A 2 68.79 -4.87 -32.36
CA LYS A 2 67.42 -4.45 -32.69
C LYS A 2 66.56 -4.48 -31.41
N THR A 3 66.71 -3.52 -30.50
CA THR A 3 66.02 -3.53 -29.20
C THR A 3 64.80 -2.62 -29.13
N THR A 4 64.56 -1.76 -30.14
CA THR A 4 63.48 -0.77 -30.10
C THR A 4 62.11 -1.31 -30.53
N ARG A 5 62.03 -2.54 -31.07
CA ARG A 5 60.78 -3.09 -31.66
C ARG A 5 59.87 -3.80 -30.67
N TYR A 6 60.33 -4.10 -29.46
CA TYR A 6 59.54 -4.85 -28.47
C TYR A 6 58.78 -3.97 -27.48
N PHE A 7 59.13 -2.68 -27.35
CA PHE A 7 58.48 -1.78 -26.41
C PHE A 7 57.09 -1.29 -26.86
N ALA A 8 56.89 -1.13 -28.17
CA ALA A 8 55.61 -0.67 -28.74
C ALA A 8 54.50 -1.73 -28.66
N LEU A 9 54.86 -3.02 -28.69
CA LEU A 9 53.91 -4.14 -28.63
C LEU A 9 53.30 -4.34 -27.23
N ILE A 10 54.04 -3.99 -26.17
CA ILE A 10 53.58 -4.16 -24.78
C ILE A 10 52.61 -3.03 -24.38
N LEU A 11 52.83 -1.81 -24.89
CA LEU A 11 51.97 -0.66 -24.58
C LEU A 11 50.58 -0.74 -25.24
N ALA A 12 50.49 -1.32 -26.44
CA ALA A 12 49.22 -1.52 -27.14
C ALA A 12 48.34 -2.61 -26.49
N ALA A 13 48.95 -3.65 -25.92
CA ALA A 13 48.21 -4.73 -25.26
C ALA A 13 47.59 -4.30 -23.92
N ALA A 14 48.18 -3.32 -23.23
CA ALA A 14 47.67 -2.83 -21.94
C ALA A 14 46.39 -1.99 -22.07
N ILE A 15 46.19 -1.29 -23.20
CA ILE A 15 45.03 -0.41 -23.42
C ILE A 15 43.77 -1.23 -23.74
N CYS A 16 43.91 -2.40 -24.34
CA CYS A 16 42.77 -3.25 -24.74
C CYS A 16 42.16 -4.08 -23.60
N LEU A 17 42.82 -4.17 -22.43
CA LEU A 17 42.34 -5.01 -21.32
C LEU A 17 41.34 -4.31 -20.38
N PHE A 18 41.17 -2.99 -20.49
CA PHE A 18 40.32 -2.21 -19.57
C PHE A 18 39.02 -1.69 -20.20
N SER A 19 38.73 -1.97 -21.47
CA SER A 19 37.54 -1.46 -22.16
C SER A 19 36.27 -2.29 -21.96
N SER A 20 36.30 -3.34 -21.14
CA SER A 20 35.13 -4.22 -20.92
C SER A 20 34.51 -4.13 -19.53
N PHE A 21 34.76 -3.06 -18.79
CA PHE A 21 33.89 -2.72 -17.67
C PHE A 21 32.59 -2.16 -18.23
N LYS A 22 31.62 -3.05 -18.47
CA LYS A 22 30.22 -2.62 -18.55
C LYS A 22 29.94 -1.87 -17.25
N PRO A 23 29.36 -0.65 -17.29
CA PRO A 23 28.89 -0.04 -16.06
C PRO A 23 27.93 -1.04 -15.44
N ASP A 24 28.31 -1.56 -14.27
CA ASP A 24 27.36 -2.28 -13.43
C ASP A 24 26.28 -1.24 -13.16
N VAL A 25 25.15 -1.39 -13.85
CA VAL A 25 23.98 -0.56 -13.61
C VAL A 25 23.63 -0.93 -12.18
N ALA A 26 24.13 -0.14 -11.23
CA ALA A 26 23.77 -0.24 -9.84
C ALA A 26 22.24 -0.20 -9.86
N LYS A 27 21.62 -1.37 -9.72
CA LYS A 27 20.19 -1.47 -9.51
C LYS A 27 20.00 -0.64 -8.26
N SER A 28 19.49 0.58 -8.44
CA SER A 28 19.00 1.38 -7.34
C SER A 28 17.98 0.47 -6.67
N ALA A 29 18.40 -0.17 -5.58
CA ALA A 29 17.53 -0.96 -4.74
C ALA A 29 16.67 0.10 -4.05
N VAL A 30 15.68 0.62 -4.77
CA VAL A 30 14.65 1.48 -4.22
C VAL A 30 14.04 0.64 -3.11
N LYS A 31 14.45 0.92 -1.87
CA LYS A 31 13.99 0.25 -0.68
C LYS A 31 12.48 0.45 -0.64
N HIS A 32 11.74 -0.54 -1.12
CA HIS A 32 10.29 -0.55 -1.01
C HIS A 32 10.00 -0.70 0.48
N LEU A 33 9.54 0.39 1.09
CA LEU A 33 9.00 0.33 2.43
C LEU A 33 7.75 -0.58 2.38
N PRO A 34 7.52 -1.40 3.41
CA PRO A 34 6.31 -2.21 3.45
C PRO A 34 5.08 -1.30 3.49
N PRO A 35 3.92 -1.77 2.99
CA PRO A 35 2.67 -1.06 3.11
C PRO A 35 2.33 -0.79 4.59
N ILE A 36 1.78 0.38 4.85
CA ILE A 36 1.19 0.75 6.13
C ILE A 36 -0.23 0.17 6.14
N VAL A 37 -0.50 -0.71 7.11
CA VAL A 37 -1.82 -1.30 7.32
C VAL A 37 -2.50 -0.58 8.48
N ILE A 38 -3.70 -0.07 8.25
CA ILE A 38 -4.53 0.58 9.27
C ILE A 38 -5.77 -0.29 9.52
N THR A 39 -6.00 -0.56 10.80
CA THR A 39 -7.13 -1.37 11.27
C THR A 39 -7.91 -0.61 12.32
N LYS A 40 -9.21 -0.85 12.38
CA LYS A 40 -10.09 -0.35 13.44
C LYS A 40 -11.08 -1.42 13.86
N ASN A 41 -10.98 -1.82 15.11
CA ASN A 41 -11.96 -2.69 15.74
C ASN A 41 -13.20 -1.87 16.09
N PHE A 42 -14.38 -2.47 15.91
CA PHE A 42 -15.65 -1.93 16.32
C PHE A 42 -16.60 -3.07 16.73
N THR A 43 -17.79 -2.70 17.19
CA THR A 43 -18.86 -3.65 17.49
C THR A 43 -20.10 -3.19 16.74
N ALA A 44 -20.78 -4.11 16.04
CA ALA A 44 -22.11 -3.87 15.50
C ALA A 44 -23.11 -3.60 16.65
N ASP A 45 -24.24 -2.98 16.34
CA ASP A 45 -25.30 -2.68 17.32
C ASP A 45 -25.85 -3.94 18.04
N ASN A 46 -25.86 -5.09 17.37
CA ASN A 46 -26.19 -6.40 17.94
C ASN A 46 -25.04 -7.04 18.74
N SER A 47 -23.99 -6.28 19.07
CA SER A 47 -22.81 -6.70 19.83
C SER A 47 -21.85 -7.65 19.12
N VAL A 48 -22.00 -7.89 17.81
CA VAL A 48 -21.04 -8.71 17.04
C VAL A 48 -19.76 -7.91 16.74
N PRO A 49 -18.56 -8.44 17.05
CA PRO A 49 -17.31 -7.75 16.76
C PRO A 49 -17.04 -7.61 15.26
N GLY A 50 -16.44 -6.49 14.88
CA GLY A 50 -16.00 -6.23 13.50
C GLY A 50 -14.64 -5.53 13.43
N VAL A 51 -13.99 -5.66 12.27
CA VAL A 51 -12.70 -5.03 11.97
C VAL A 51 -12.73 -4.41 10.59
N ALA A 52 -12.56 -3.08 10.52
CA ALA A 52 -12.33 -2.36 9.28
C ALA A 52 -10.81 -2.27 9.01
N THR A 53 -10.40 -2.46 7.75
CA THR A 53 -8.99 -2.47 7.34
C THR A 53 -8.80 -1.74 6.01
N THR A 54 -7.69 -1.02 5.89
CA THR A 54 -7.14 -0.63 4.58
C THR A 54 -5.61 -0.54 4.66
N GLN A 55 -4.96 -0.38 3.52
CA GLN A 55 -3.50 -0.28 3.42
C GLN A 55 -3.07 0.80 2.44
N TYR A 56 -1.90 1.39 2.65
CA TYR A 56 -1.32 2.40 1.75
C TYR A 56 0.21 2.39 1.84
N ASN A 57 0.89 2.88 0.81
CA ASN A 57 2.31 3.19 0.91
C ASN A 57 2.51 4.68 1.22
N ALA A 58 3.61 5.03 1.87
CA ALA A 58 3.93 6.42 2.18
C ALA A 58 3.87 7.31 0.91
N GLY A 59 3.19 8.46 1.00
CA GLY A 59 3.01 9.38 -0.13
C GLY A 59 1.92 8.96 -1.13
N GLN A 60 1.20 7.86 -0.91
CA GLN A 60 0.18 7.35 -1.83
C GLN A 60 -1.23 7.39 -1.21
N LEU A 61 -2.24 7.30 -2.08
CA LEU A 61 -3.62 7.05 -1.67
C LEU A 61 -3.73 5.64 -1.06
N TYR A 62 -4.66 5.46 -0.14
CA TYR A 62 -5.00 4.15 0.39
C TYR A 62 -5.72 3.27 -0.63
N GLY A 63 -5.62 1.96 -0.43
CA GLY A 63 -6.22 0.94 -1.28
C GLY A 63 -7.69 0.70 -0.96
N ALA A 64 -8.19 -0.46 -1.36
CA ALA A 64 -9.54 -0.87 -1.01
C ALA A 64 -9.75 -0.87 0.51
N VAL A 65 -10.97 -0.52 0.93
CA VAL A 65 -11.40 -0.58 2.32
C VAL A 65 -12.20 -1.85 2.49
N THR A 66 -11.79 -2.72 3.40
CA THR A 66 -12.50 -3.96 3.71
C THR A 66 -13.00 -3.93 5.14
N THR A 67 -14.10 -4.62 5.39
CA THR A 67 -14.62 -4.84 6.74
C THR A 67 -14.94 -6.31 6.93
N THR A 68 -14.55 -6.85 8.08
CA THR A 68 -14.91 -8.21 8.50
C THR A 68 -15.86 -8.12 9.68
N ILE A 69 -17.01 -8.80 9.59
CA ILE A 69 -17.92 -9.04 10.73
C ILE A 69 -17.68 -10.47 11.21
N GLN A 70 -17.38 -10.63 12.50
CA GLN A 70 -16.98 -11.92 13.07
C GLN A 70 -18.12 -12.94 12.94
N GLY A 71 -17.83 -14.09 12.33
CA GLY A 71 -18.81 -15.17 12.11
C GLY A 71 -19.68 -14.99 10.88
N VAL A 72 -19.61 -13.85 10.18
CA VAL A 72 -20.40 -13.55 8.98
C VAL A 72 -19.52 -13.56 7.73
N GLY A 73 -18.45 -12.76 7.71
CA GLY A 73 -17.50 -12.73 6.59
C GLY A 73 -16.85 -11.37 6.37
N THR A 74 -16.18 -11.22 5.22
CA THR A 74 -15.47 -10.00 4.82
C THR A 74 -16.07 -9.41 3.55
N VAL A 75 -16.26 -8.09 3.52
CA VAL A 75 -16.75 -7.34 2.36
C VAL A 75 -15.83 -6.18 2.04
N THR A 76 -15.68 -5.87 0.75
CA THR A 76 -15.03 -4.63 0.29
C THR A 76 -16.07 -3.54 0.20
N LEU A 77 -15.81 -2.39 0.82
CA LEU A 77 -16.72 -1.26 0.87
C LEU A 77 -16.62 -0.39 -0.38
N THR A 78 -17.72 0.28 -0.71
CA THR A 78 -17.82 1.25 -1.81
C THR A 78 -17.68 2.66 -1.26
N ASN A 79 -16.86 3.51 -1.91
CA ASN A 79 -16.80 4.92 -1.57
C ASN A 79 -18.11 5.60 -1.98
N VAL A 80 -18.79 6.24 -1.04
CA VAL A 80 -20.07 6.94 -1.29
C VAL A 80 -19.94 8.46 -1.19
N SER A 81 -18.84 8.96 -0.61
CA SER A 81 -18.60 10.38 -0.48
C SER A 81 -17.11 10.68 -0.33
N HIS A 82 -16.67 11.76 -0.98
CA HIS A 82 -15.33 12.34 -0.84
C HIS A 82 -15.47 13.83 -0.54
N SER A 83 -14.83 14.28 0.54
CA SER A 83 -14.66 15.69 0.87
C SER A 83 -13.18 16.02 0.91
N GLY A 84 -12.72 16.80 -0.08
CA GLY A 84 -11.33 17.23 -0.18
C GLY A 84 -11.01 18.39 0.78
N GLY A 85 -9.73 18.54 1.12
CA GLY A 85 -9.26 19.64 1.97
C GLY A 85 -7.80 19.47 2.38
N THR A 86 -7.37 20.21 3.42
CA THR A 86 -6.06 19.95 4.06
C THR A 86 -5.99 18.52 4.61
N ILE A 87 -7.11 18.04 5.17
CA ILE A 87 -7.35 16.65 5.50
C ILE A 87 -8.58 16.22 4.70
N ASN A 88 -8.44 15.14 3.93
CA ASN A 88 -9.57 14.57 3.20
C ASN A 88 -10.45 13.75 4.16
N VAL A 89 -11.73 13.67 3.84
CA VAL A 89 -12.70 12.84 4.55
C VAL A 89 -13.47 12.01 3.52
N ASP A 90 -13.32 10.70 3.62
CA ASP A 90 -13.92 9.73 2.72
C ASP A 90 -14.88 8.84 3.49
N LYS A 91 -16.10 8.65 2.95
CA LYS A 91 -17.11 7.77 3.53
C LYS A 91 -17.31 6.55 2.65
N PHE A 92 -17.42 5.41 3.30
CA PHE A 92 -17.55 4.10 2.69
C PHE A 92 -18.75 3.37 3.27
N GLU A 93 -19.46 2.65 2.39
CA GLU A 93 -20.59 1.82 2.75
C GLU A 93 -20.45 0.41 2.18
N GLY A 94 -20.99 -0.57 2.88
CA GLY A 94 -21.04 -1.95 2.41
C GLY A 94 -22.11 -2.75 3.12
N TYR A 95 -22.34 -3.95 2.60
CA TYR A 95 -23.39 -4.84 3.06
C TYR A 95 -22.87 -6.28 3.11
N ILE A 96 -23.19 -7.00 4.18
CA ILE A 96 -22.97 -8.44 4.28
C ILE A 96 -24.07 -9.07 5.14
N SER A 97 -24.48 -10.30 4.85
CA SER A 97 -25.56 -10.99 5.55
C SER A 97 -25.13 -12.40 5.96
N ASP A 98 -25.60 -12.87 7.12
CA ASP A 98 -25.51 -14.28 7.54
C ASP A 98 -26.82 -15.07 7.30
N GLY A 99 -27.82 -14.43 6.68
CA GLY A 99 -29.15 -14.99 6.44
C GLY A 99 -30.14 -14.84 7.60
N THR A 100 -29.69 -14.42 8.78
CA THR A 100 -30.55 -13.99 9.90
C THR A 100 -30.49 -12.48 10.09
N TYR A 101 -29.29 -11.91 9.96
CA TYR A 101 -29.03 -10.48 10.07
C TYR A 101 -28.34 -9.96 8.82
N ASP A 102 -28.80 -8.78 8.41
CA ASP A 102 -28.25 -7.94 7.37
C ASP A 102 -27.42 -6.82 8.02
N TYR A 103 -26.12 -6.82 7.76
CA TYR A 103 -25.18 -5.86 8.34
C TYR A 103 -24.89 -4.73 7.34
N HIS A 104 -25.37 -3.53 7.64
CA HIS A 104 -25.07 -2.30 6.92
C HIS A 104 -23.86 -1.61 7.58
N ILE A 105 -22.75 -1.54 6.84
CA ILE A 105 -21.45 -1.13 7.38
C ILE A 105 -21.13 0.28 6.90
N TYR A 106 -20.66 1.12 7.82
CA TYR A 106 -20.26 2.51 7.55
C TYR A 106 -18.84 2.76 8.06
N VAL A 107 -17.96 3.25 7.19
CA VAL A 107 -16.57 3.57 7.55
C VAL A 107 -16.22 4.98 7.08
N THR A 108 -15.57 5.75 7.96
CA THR A 108 -14.98 7.05 7.61
C THR A 108 -13.47 6.96 7.66
N ILE A 109 -12.81 7.31 6.55
CA ILE A 109 -11.36 7.47 6.46
C ILE A 109 -11.02 8.96 6.44
N THR A 110 -9.99 9.35 7.18
CA THR A 110 -9.46 10.71 7.12
C THR A 110 -7.96 10.68 6.88
N GLY A 111 -7.44 11.73 6.25
CA GLY A 111 -6.00 11.88 6.06
C GLY A 111 -5.61 12.54 4.76
N ASN A 112 -4.33 12.44 4.42
CA ASN A 112 -3.79 12.85 3.14
C ASN A 112 -2.46 12.09 2.90
N THR A 113 -1.85 12.29 1.73
CA THR A 113 -0.61 11.60 1.35
C THR A 113 0.62 12.03 2.17
N THR A 114 0.57 13.19 2.84
CA THR A 114 1.67 13.76 3.63
C THR A 114 1.64 13.31 5.10
N SER A 115 0.49 13.40 5.74
CA SER A 115 0.27 13.06 7.15
C SER A 115 -0.09 11.59 7.36
N GLY A 116 -0.44 10.88 6.27
CA GLY A 116 -0.95 9.52 6.31
C GLY A 116 -2.46 9.46 6.42
N TRP A 117 -2.97 8.24 6.25
CA TRP A 117 -4.39 7.91 6.31
C TRP A 117 -4.72 7.16 7.60
N GLN A 118 -5.95 7.32 8.08
CA GLN A 118 -6.48 6.64 9.26
C GLN A 118 -7.96 6.29 9.10
N ILE A 119 -8.41 5.24 9.78
CA ILE A 119 -9.84 4.95 9.92
C ILE A 119 -10.38 5.75 11.11
N TYR A 120 -11.09 6.84 10.82
CA TYR A 120 -11.66 7.72 11.85
C TYR A 120 -12.86 7.09 12.54
N SER A 121 -13.74 6.41 11.82
CA SER A 121 -14.89 5.68 12.40
C SER A 121 -15.19 4.41 11.61
N ALA A 122 -15.74 3.41 12.31
CA ALA A 122 -16.27 2.19 11.73
C ALA A 122 -17.45 1.74 12.59
N THR A 123 -18.60 1.50 11.97
CA THR A 123 -19.84 1.07 12.62
C THR A 123 -20.58 0.09 11.72
N ALA A 124 -21.45 -0.73 12.30
CA ALA A 124 -22.40 -1.54 11.55
C ALA A 124 -23.76 -1.59 12.24
N GLU A 125 -24.82 -1.51 11.45
CA GLU A 125 -26.20 -1.68 11.87
C GLU A 125 -26.66 -3.08 11.44
N ALA A 126 -27.22 -3.88 12.36
CA ALA A 126 -27.74 -5.21 12.10
C ALA A 126 -29.28 -5.18 12.02
N VAL A 127 -29.80 -5.57 10.86
CA VAL A 127 -31.24 -5.58 10.55
C VAL A 127 -31.71 -7.03 10.37
N ILE A 128 -32.95 -7.34 10.73
CA ILE A 128 -33.59 -8.66 10.54
C ILE A 128 -34.52 -8.60 9.32
#